data_AF-A0A836VXR6-F1
#
_entry.id   AF-A0A836VXR6-F1
#
_cell.length_a   1.000
_cell.length_b   1.000
_cell.length_c   1.000
_cell.angle_alpha   90.00
_cell.angle_beta   90.00
_cell.angle_gamma   90.00
#
_symmetry.space_group_name_H-M   'P 1'
#
loop_
_entity.id
_entity.type
_entity.pdbx_description
1 polymer ?
#
loop_
_entity_poly.entity_id
_entity_poly.type
_entity_poly.pdbx_seq_one_letter_code
_entity_poly.pdbx_strand_id
1 'polypeptide(L)' 'MKSSGDNNTMLQQDLEGENEAIRRYVERIQEAEELNLFHLAQQLRQILATEQEHAMDLEEALGT' A
#
# COMPACT_ATOMS: atom_id res chain seq x y z
N MET A 1 -18.55 -8.85 -22.30
CA MET A 1 -17.98 -9.57 -21.15
C MET A 1 -16.54 -9.15 -21.05
N LYS A 2 -16.12 -8.51 -19.95
CA LYS A 2 -14.68 -8.33 -19.66
C LYS A 2 -14.13 -9.72 -19.34
N SER A 3 -13.07 -10.12 -20.04
CA SER A 3 -12.48 -11.45 -19.87
C SER A 3 -11.67 -11.49 -18.58
N SER A 4 -11.51 -12.68 -17.98
CA SER A 4 -10.77 -12.86 -16.72
C SER A 4 -9.33 -12.31 -16.75
N GLY A 5 -8.70 -12.20 -17.93
CA GLY A 5 -7.38 -11.58 -18.10
C GLY A 5 -7.36 -10.06 -17.86
N ASP A 6 -8.45 -9.37 -18.19
CA ASP A 6 -8.56 -7.91 -17.95
C ASP A 6 -8.68 -7.62 -16.45
N ASN A 7 -9.39 -8.49 -15.71
CA ASN A 7 -9.53 -8.37 -14.25
C ASN A 7 -8.20 -8.60 -13.53
N ASN A 8 -7.41 -9.62 -13.92
CA ASN A 8 -6.10 -9.84 -13.31
C ASN A 8 -5.13 -8.68 -13.60
N THR A 9 -5.22 -8.09 -14.79
CA THR A 9 -4.40 -6.91 -15.13
C THR A 9 -4.76 -5.72 -14.25
N MET A 10 -6.06 -5.49 -14.00
CA MET A 10 -6.50 -4.42 -13.08
C MET A 10 -6.01 -4.67 -11.64
N LEU A 11 -6.16 -5.89 -11.12
CA LEU A 11 -5.70 -6.24 -9.77
C LEU A 11 -4.17 -6.10 -9.62
N GLN A 12 -3.40 -6.41 -10.66
CA GLN A 12 -1.94 -6.18 -10.67
C GLN A 12 -1.58 -4.69 -10.64
N GLN A 13 -2.34 -3.86 -11.36
CA GLN A 13 -2.16 -2.41 -11.35
C GLN A 13 -2.51 -1.82 -9.98
N ASP A 14 -3.59 -2.29 -9.37
CA ASP A 14 -3.97 -1.89 -8.01
C ASP A 14 -2.87 -2.31 -7.01
N LEU A 15 -2.34 -3.54 -7.11
CA LEU A 15 -1.27 -4.03 -6.24
C LEU A 15 0.04 -3.24 -6.41
N GLU A 16 0.38 -2.83 -7.63
CA GLU A 16 1.52 -1.95 -7.88
C GLU A 16 1.31 -0.57 -7.21
N GLY A 17 0.08 -0.04 -7.30
CA GLY A 17 -0.32 1.18 -6.62
C GLY A 17 -0.16 1.12 -5.10
N GLU A 18 -0.67 0.04 -4.47
CA GLU A 18 -0.53 -0.15 -3.02
C GLU A 18 0.93 -0.30 -2.59
N ASN A 19 1.73 -1.04 -3.37
CA ASN A 19 3.16 -1.16 -3.11
C ASN A 19 3.92 0.16 -3.24
N GLU A 20 3.53 1.03 -4.19
CA GLU A 20 4.09 2.37 -4.29
C GLU A 20 3.69 3.25 -3.08
N ALA A 21 2.41 3.19 -2.67
CA ALA A 21 1.92 3.90 -1.50
C ALA A 21 2.66 3.48 -0.22
N ILE A 22 2.83 2.18 0.01
CA ILE A 22 3.62 1.61 1.12
C ILE A 22 5.03 2.22 1.16
N ARG A 23 5.74 2.21 0.03
CA ARG A 23 7.10 2.79 -0.05
C ARG A 23 7.12 4.27 0.34
N ARG A 24 6.17 5.05 -0.17
CA ARG A 24 6.05 6.49 0.11
C ARG A 24 5.70 6.79 1.57
N TYR A 25 4.90 5.93 2.21
CA TYR A 25 4.58 6.07 3.64
C TYR A 25 5.75 5.67 4.53
N VAL A 26 6.52 4.64 4.18
CA VAL A 26 7.76 4.29 4.90
C VAL A 26 8.74 5.46 4.88
N GLU A 27 8.98 6.07 3.73
CA GLU A 27 9.84 7.26 3.60
C GLU A 27 9.34 8.42 4.47
N ARG A 28 8.05 8.75 4.40
CA ARG A 28 7.45 9.83 5.20
C ARG A 28 7.49 9.57 6.71
N ILE A 29 7.38 8.32 7.13
CA ILE A 29 7.52 7.95 8.55
C ILE A 29 8.95 8.26 9.01
N GLN A 30 9.97 7.89 8.23
CA GLN A 30 11.37 8.18 8.53
C GLN A 30 11.61 9.70 8.61
N GLU A 31 11.16 10.46 7.62
CA GLU A 31 11.25 11.92 7.61
C GLU A 31 10.57 12.56 8.84
N ALA A 32 9.37 12.09 9.20
CA ALA A 32 8.65 12.60 10.36
C ALA A 32 9.37 12.30 11.67
N GLU A 33 10.00 11.14 11.80
CA GLU A 33 10.80 10.77 12.98
C GLU A 33 12.09 11.58 13.09
N GLU A 34 12.79 11.84 11.97
CA GLU A 34 13.96 12.71 11.93
C GLU A 34 13.64 14.14 12.38
N LEU A 35 12.44 14.61 12.10
CA LEU A 35 11.94 15.92 12.53
C LEU A 35 11.30 15.92 13.94
N ASN A 36 11.35 14.80 14.67
CA ASN A 36 10.71 14.60 15.97
C ASN A 36 9.18 14.80 15.96
N LEU A 37 8.53 14.65 14.81
CA LEU A 37 7.07 14.75 14.64
C LEU A 37 6.40 13.41 14.96
N PHE A 38 6.60 12.89 16.18
CA PHE A 38 6.21 11.52 16.53
C PHE A 38 4.71 11.24 16.40
N HIS A 39 3.85 12.20 16.70
CA HIS A 39 2.40 12.02 16.51
C HIS A 39 2.04 11.84 15.03
N LEU A 40 2.68 12.60 14.14
CA LEU A 40 2.49 12.45 12.69
C LEU A 40 3.01 11.10 12.22
N ALA A 41 4.19 10.67 12.68
CA ALA A 41 4.72 9.35 12.37
C ALA A 41 3.76 8.22 12.80
N GLN A 42 3.07 8.35 13.94
CA GLN A 42 2.06 7.38 14.38
C GLN A 42 0.82 7.38 13.47
N GLN A 43 0.34 8.53 13.02
CA GLN A 43 -0.76 8.59 12.06
C GLN A 43 -0.39 7.97 10.71
N LEU A 44 0.82 8.24 10.22
CA LEU A 44 1.33 7.65 8.98
C LEU A 44 1.47 6.13 9.08
N ARG A 45 1.85 5.58 10.25
CA ARG A 45 1.87 4.14 10.50
C ARG A 45 0.49 3.49 10.42
N GLN A 46 -0.57 4.17 10.86
CA GLN A 46 -1.94 3.65 10.73
C GLN A 46 -2.34 3.55 9.27
N ILE A 47 -2.00 4.56 8.45
CA ILE A 47 -2.28 4.52 7.02
C ILE A 47 -1.45 3.43 6.33
N LEU A 48 -0.16 3.32 6.68
CA LEU A 48 0.72 2.25 6.18
C LEU A 48 0.12 0.86 6.45
N ALA A 49 -0.43 0.63 7.64
CA ALA A 49 -1.07 -0.65 7.98
C ALA A 49 -2.28 -0.93 7.07
N THR A 50 -3.09 0.08 6.77
CA THR A 50 -4.21 -0.05 5.82
C THR A 50 -3.73 -0.42 4.40
N GLU A 51 -2.69 0.24 3.87
CA GLU A 51 -2.21 -0.11 2.52
C GLU A 51 -1.57 -1.50 2.48
N GLN A 52 -0.95 -1.94 3.59
CA GLN A 52 -0.45 -3.31 3.71
C GLN A 52 -1.59 -4.34 3.72
N GLU A 53 -2.71 -4.04 4.38
CA GLU A 53 -3.92 -4.87 4.31
C GLU A 53 -4.48 -4.93 2.88
N HIS A 54 -4.59 -3.79 2.20
CA HIS A 54 -5.02 -3.75 0.80
C HIS A 54 -4.10 -4.57 -0.13
N ALA A 55 -2.79 -4.46 0.04
CA ALA A 55 -1.82 -5.23 -0.74
C ALA A 55 -1.98 -6.75 -0.51
N MET A 56 -2.13 -7.17 0.76
CA MET A 56 -2.36 -8.59 1.09
C MET A 56 -3.66 -9.12 0.47
N ASP A 57 -4.75 -8.36 0.53
CA ASP A 57 -6.03 -8.74 -0.07
C ASP A 57 -5.92 -8.90 -1.60
N LEU A 58 -5.15 -8.03 -2.26
CA LEU A 58 -4.89 -8.09 -3.70
C LEU A 58 -4.00 -9.27 -4.08
N GLU A 59 -2.97 -9.58 -3.29
CA GLU A 59 -2.12 -10.77 -3.46
C GLU A 59 -2.94 -12.05 -3.31
N GLU A 60 -3.84 -12.15 -2.32
CA GLU A 60 -4.75 -13.28 -2.15
C GLU A 60 -5.68 -13.43 -3.36
N ALA A 61 -6.25 -12.33 -3.85
CA ALA A 61 -7.12 -12.33 -5.02
C ALA A 61 -6.39 -12.73 -6.32
N LEU A 62 -5.10 -12.40 -6.44
CA LEU A 62 -4.24 -12.80 -7.56
C LEU A 62 -3.69 -14.21 -7.41
N GLY A 63 -3.72 -14.78 -6.20
CA GLY A 63 -3.16 -16.08 -5.86
C GLY A 63 -1.63 -16.10 -5.91
N THR A 64 -0.98 -14.99 -5.52
CA THR A 64 0.49 -14.79 -5.55
C THR A 64 1.10 -14.84 -4.17
#